data_AF-A0A2M8P9L2-F1
#
_entry.id   AF-A0A2M8P9L2-F1
#
_cell.length_a   1.000
_cell.length_b   1.000
_cell.length_c   1.000
_cell.angle_alpha   90.00
_cell.angle_beta   90.00
_cell.angle_gamma   90.00
#
_symmetry.space_group_name_H-M   'P 1'
#
loop_
_entity.id
_entity.type
_entity.pdbx_description
1 polymer ?
#
loop_
_entity_poly.entity_id
_entity_poly.type
_entity_poly.pdbx_seq_one_letter_code
_entity_poly.pdbx_strand_id
1 'polypeptide(L)'
;PGINIPTFGMCSSLANPTTATATTAASGVLTPTPCIPVTTPWTPGSSTVTVRKMPALNSTSKCMCSWAGSISISVAGTTTVTVP
;
A
#
# COMPACT_ATOMS: atom_id res chain seq x y z
N PRO A 1 2.56 0.80 8.83
CA PRO A 1 2.77 1.68 7.65
C PRO A 1 3.53 2.94 8.07
N GLY A 2 4.54 3.38 7.31
CA GLY A 2 5.39 4.53 7.68
C GLY A 2 6.88 4.23 7.69
N ILE A 3 7.31 3.14 8.36
CA ILE A 3 8.72 2.71 8.35
C ILE A 3 9.02 1.85 7.11
N ASN A 4 8.19 0.82 6.88
CA ASN A 4 8.42 -0.13 5.78
C ASN A 4 7.80 0.31 4.44
N ILE A 5 6.80 1.19 4.51
CA ILE A 5 6.09 1.72 3.34
C ILE A 5 5.93 3.22 3.59
N PRO A 6 6.80 4.06 3.01
CA PRO A 6 6.72 5.51 3.16
C PRO A 6 5.47 6.04 2.44
N THR A 7 5.18 7.33 2.62
CA THR A 7 4.19 8.02 1.79
C THR A 7 4.64 8.01 0.33
N PHE A 8 3.75 7.66 -0.60
CA PHE A 8 4.07 7.63 -2.03
C PHE A 8 2.94 8.21 -2.88
N GLY A 9 3.29 9.02 -3.88
CA GLY A 9 2.34 9.61 -4.81
C GLY A 9 1.25 10.48 -4.16
N MET A 10 0.16 10.70 -4.91
CA MET A 10 -1.03 11.41 -4.46
C MET A 10 -2.23 10.47 -4.45
N CYS A 11 -2.98 10.47 -3.34
CA CYS A 11 -4.21 9.71 -3.19
C CYS A 11 -5.37 10.49 -3.83
N SER A 12 -6.06 9.87 -4.78
CA SER A 12 -7.26 10.40 -5.46
C SER A 12 -8.56 9.76 -4.94
N SER A 13 -8.50 8.98 -3.86
CA SER A 13 -9.64 8.25 -3.35
C SER A 13 -10.39 9.03 -2.27
N LEU A 14 -11.70 9.19 -2.44
CA LEU A 14 -12.58 9.80 -1.44
C LEU A 14 -12.76 8.94 -0.18
N ALA A 15 -12.32 7.68 -0.20
CA ALA A 15 -12.25 6.86 1.00
C ALA A 15 -11.14 7.33 1.97
N ASN A 16 -10.19 8.15 1.51
CA ASN A 16 -9.23 8.82 2.38
C ASN A 16 -9.88 10.10 2.96
N PRO A 17 -10.05 10.20 4.30
CA PRO A 17 -10.67 11.36 4.93
C PRO A 17 -9.98 12.68 4.57
N THR A 18 -8.65 12.69 4.42
CA THR A 18 -7.91 13.91 4.05
C THR A 18 -8.24 14.37 2.62
N THR A 19 -8.32 13.43 1.67
CA THR A 19 -8.71 13.71 0.28
C THR A 19 -10.17 14.15 0.20
N ALA A 20 -11.05 13.52 0.98
CA ALA A 20 -12.45 13.90 1.07
C ALA A 20 -12.63 15.32 1.61
N THR A 21 -11.96 15.67 2.72
CA THR A 21 -12.01 17.02 3.29
C THR A 21 -11.43 18.06 2.34
N ALA A 22 -10.30 17.77 1.68
CA ALA A 22 -9.70 18.67 0.70
C ALA A 22 -10.62 18.89 -0.52
N THR A 23 -11.27 17.83 -1.00
CA THR A 23 -12.25 17.89 -2.09
C THR A 23 -13.47 18.74 -1.70
N THR A 24 -13.99 18.56 -0.48
CA THR A 24 -15.08 19.41 0.05
C THR A 24 -14.66 20.87 0.17
N ALA A 25 -13.43 21.15 0.63
CA ALA A 25 -12.89 22.50 0.73
C ALA A 25 -12.69 23.16 -0.66
N ALA A 26 -12.41 22.36 -1.68
CA ALA A 26 -12.33 22.79 -3.08
C ALA A 26 -13.70 22.75 -3.80
N SER A 27 -14.80 22.86 -3.05
CA SER A 27 -16.17 22.89 -3.58
C SER A 27 -16.53 21.68 -4.47
N GLY A 28 -16.00 20.50 -4.12
CA GLY A 28 -16.25 19.25 -4.85
C GLY A 28 -15.22 18.92 -5.94
N VAL A 29 -14.24 19.79 -6.19
CA VAL A 29 -13.13 19.48 -7.11
C VAL A 29 -12.18 18.49 -6.43
N LEU A 30 -11.99 17.32 -7.06
CA LEU A 30 -11.11 16.28 -6.55
C LEU A 30 -9.71 16.87 -6.29
N THR A 31 -9.33 16.92 -5.02
CA THR A 31 -8.07 17.50 -4.58
C THR A 31 -7.20 16.40 -3.98
N PRO A 32 -6.27 15.83 -4.78
CA PRO A 32 -5.41 14.75 -4.32
C PRO A 32 -4.51 15.21 -3.17
N THR A 33 -4.37 14.35 -2.16
CA THR A 33 -3.50 14.61 -1.00
C THR A 33 -2.36 13.59 -0.96
N PRO A 34 -1.24 13.86 -0.26
CA PRO A 34 -0.18 12.87 -0.08
C PRO A 34 -0.73 11.55 0.50
N CYS A 35 -0.42 10.42 -0.13
CA CYS A 35 -0.93 9.12 0.29
C CYS A 35 -0.17 8.59 1.52
N ILE A 36 -0.86 8.43 2.66
CA ILE A 36 -0.34 7.76 3.87
C ILE A 36 -0.84 6.30 3.94
N PRO A 37 -0.20 5.33 3.27
CA PRO A 37 -0.80 4.04 2.97
C PRO A 37 -1.34 3.29 4.20
N VAL A 38 -2.61 2.86 4.13
CA VAL A 38 -3.23 1.99 5.13
C VAL A 38 -3.34 0.59 4.53
N THR A 39 -2.35 -0.25 4.80
CA THR A 39 -2.27 -1.60 4.24
C THR A 39 -3.27 -2.56 4.87
N THR A 40 -3.91 -3.37 4.04
CA THR A 40 -4.60 -4.60 4.45
C THR A 40 -3.66 -5.81 4.33
N PRO A 41 -4.07 -7.04 4.69
CA PRO A 41 -3.23 -8.22 4.50
C PRO A 41 -2.73 -8.37 3.06
N TRP A 42 -1.45 -8.71 2.93
CA TRP A 42 -0.83 -8.96 1.63
C TRP A 42 -1.23 -10.35 1.11
N THR A 43 -1.47 -10.43 -0.18
CA THR A 43 -1.82 -11.68 -0.88
C THR A 43 -1.17 -11.73 -2.26
N PRO A 44 -0.91 -12.93 -2.82
CA PRO A 44 -1.04 -14.24 -2.18
C PRO A 44 0.08 -14.55 -1.17
N GLY A 45 1.23 -13.86 -1.24
CA GLY A 45 2.44 -14.26 -0.53
C GLY A 45 3.10 -15.49 -1.18
N SER A 46 4.24 -15.93 -0.64
CA SER A 46 4.90 -17.15 -1.07
C SER A 46 4.16 -18.40 -0.58
N SER A 47 4.08 -19.41 -1.43
CA SER A 47 3.45 -20.70 -1.10
C SER A 47 4.36 -21.63 -0.30
N THR A 48 5.68 -21.42 -0.35
CA THR A 48 6.67 -22.36 0.21
C THR A 48 7.43 -21.78 1.39
N VAL A 49 7.62 -20.45 1.44
CA VAL A 49 8.42 -19.79 2.48
C VAL A 49 7.50 -19.04 3.44
N THR A 50 7.63 -19.33 4.73
CA THR A 50 6.94 -18.59 5.79
C THR A 50 7.92 -17.91 6.73
N VAL A 51 7.60 -16.70 7.15
CA VAL A 51 8.35 -15.92 8.14
C VAL A 51 7.41 -15.65 9.31
N ARG A 52 7.76 -16.14 10.50
CA ARG A 52 6.94 -16.01 11.72
C ARG A 52 5.48 -16.45 11.52
N LYS A 53 5.27 -17.59 10.85
CA LYS A 53 3.95 -18.19 10.53
C LYS A 53 3.10 -17.41 9.51
N MET A 54 3.65 -16.39 8.84
CA MET A 54 3.01 -15.72 7.72
C MET A 54 3.75 -16.03 6.41
N PRO A 55 3.05 -16.15 5.27
CA PRO A 55 3.69 -16.23 3.96
C PRO A 55 4.71 -15.10 3.76
N ALA A 56 5.91 -15.45 3.30
CA ALA A 56 6.91 -14.46 2.95
C ALA A 56 6.42 -13.63 1.76
N LEU A 57 6.68 -12.32 1.77
CA LEU A 57 6.30 -11.44 0.67
C LEU A 57 7.35 -11.51 -0.45
N ASN A 58 6.88 -11.57 -1.69
CA ASN A 58 7.69 -11.59 -2.91
C ASN A 58 7.15 -10.54 -3.91
N SER A 59 7.73 -10.46 -5.10
CA SER A 59 7.35 -9.47 -6.13
C SER A 59 5.90 -9.61 -6.64
N THR A 60 5.28 -10.78 -6.48
CA THR A 60 3.88 -11.01 -6.88
C THR A 60 2.90 -10.62 -5.78
N SER A 61 3.38 -10.42 -4.55
CA SER A 61 2.58 -10.02 -3.42
C SER A 61 2.09 -8.58 -3.57
N LYS A 62 0.78 -8.38 -3.38
CA LYS A 62 0.14 -7.06 -3.36
C LYS A 62 -0.72 -6.92 -2.11
N CYS A 63 -0.92 -5.69 -1.65
CA CYS A 63 -1.98 -5.40 -0.70
C CYS A 63 -2.90 -4.29 -1.23
N MET A 64 -4.17 -4.39 -0.87
CA MET A 64 -5.12 -3.33 -1.15
C MET A 64 -5.08 -2.33 0.00
N CYS A 65 -4.79 -1.08 -0.29
CA CYS A 65 -4.92 -0.01 0.68
C CYS A 65 -6.40 0.17 1.03
N SER A 66 -6.72 0.50 2.28
CA SER A 66 -8.10 0.81 2.71
C SER A 66 -8.73 1.96 1.92
N TRP A 67 -7.91 2.76 1.22
CA TRP A 67 -8.37 3.80 0.31
C TRP A 67 -8.50 3.33 -1.15
N ALA A 68 -8.72 2.05 -1.38
CA ALA A 68 -8.85 1.43 -2.71
C ALA A 68 -7.60 1.53 -3.62
N GLY A 69 -6.44 1.93 -3.08
CA GLY A 69 -5.16 1.85 -3.78
C GLY A 69 -4.64 0.42 -3.83
N SER A 70 -3.79 0.08 -4.80
CA SER A 70 -3.04 -1.17 -4.80
C SER A 70 -1.56 -0.89 -4.55
N ILE A 71 -0.94 -1.70 -3.70
CA ILE A 71 0.47 -1.55 -3.31
C ILE A 71 1.20 -2.83 -3.68
N SER A 72 2.26 -2.69 -4.48
CA SER A 72 3.13 -3.78 -4.90
C SER A 72 4.56 -3.51 -4.48
N ILE A 73 5.34 -4.57 -4.30
CA ILE A 73 6.77 -4.46 -3.97
C ILE A 73 7.55 -4.21 -5.26
N SER A 74 8.11 -3.01 -5.41
CA SER A 74 8.99 -2.66 -6.54
C SER A 74 10.45 -2.98 -6.25
N VAL A 75 10.94 -2.59 -5.06
CA VAL A 75 12.30 -2.87 -4.60
C VAL A 75 12.20 -3.52 -3.22
N ALA A 76 12.65 -4.76 -3.11
CA ALA A 76 12.69 -5.46 -1.83
C ALA A 76 13.85 -4.96 -0.98
N GLY A 77 13.63 -4.80 0.33
CA GLY A 77 14.69 -4.45 1.27
C GLY A 77 15.73 -5.57 1.45
N THR A 78 15.34 -6.82 1.18
CA THR A 78 16.20 -8.00 1.21
C THR A 78 16.54 -8.41 -0.22
N THR A 79 17.82 -8.37 -0.58
CA THR A 79 18.32 -8.72 -1.92
C THR A 79 19.09 -10.04 -1.96
N THR A 80 19.34 -10.65 -0.80
CA THR A 80 20.17 -11.86 -0.67
C THR A 80 19.39 -13.17 -0.86
N VAL A 81 18.06 -13.13 -0.79
CA VAL A 81 17.19 -14.32 -0.85
C VAL A 81 16.05 -14.05 -1.81
N THR A 82 15.92 -14.91 -2.83
CA THR A 82 14.78 -14.91 -3.75
C THR A 82 13.71 -15.83 -3.23
N VAL A 83 12.54 -15.27 -2.94
CA VAL A 83 11.36 -16.03 -2.51
C VAL A 83 10.47 -16.27 -3.74
N PRO A 84 10.21 -17.54 -4.12
CA PRO A 84 9.32 -17.87 -5.23
C PRO A 84 7.85 -17.54 -4.91
#